data_AF-A0A834BZM3-F1
#
_entry.id   AF-A0A834BZM3-F1
#
_cell.length_a   1.000
_cell.length_b   1.000
_cell.length_c   1.000
_cell.angle_alpha   90.00
_cell.angle_beta   90.00
_cell.angle_gamma   90.00
#
_symmetry.space_group_name_H-M   'P 1'
#
loop_
_entity.id
_entity.type
_entity.pdbx_description
1 polymer ?
#
loop_
_entity_poly.entity_id
_entity_poly.type
_entity_poly.pdbx_seq_one_letter_code
_entity_poly.pdbx_strand_id
1 'polypeptide(L)'
;MILLSVLIQHITARFCFIKKTAGTLGLDNRGNLFLLTYLLFPVNVLIGVLLAVWRMIITALFNIVHMGRTDISLLNRNVEAFDPAYRCYAHYLKIEVSQSHPVMKAFCGVLLESVGQESKAAQSARDAEEGIQLVQQEKKQHKISSAKRARRHWQLLYTLVNNPSLVGTRKHFQRQTGEGFLNGSLNRSTKEENKKEAAAKETEAAAVDN
;
A
#
# COMPACT_ATOMS: atom_id res chain seq x y z
N MET A 1 28.74 27.07 -33.48
CA MET A 1 27.51 26.94 -34.29
C MET A 1 26.38 26.23 -33.54
N ILE A 2 26.56 24.99 -33.07
CA ILE A 2 25.50 24.24 -32.36
C ILE A 2 25.08 24.90 -31.02
N LEU A 3 26.04 25.36 -30.21
CA LEU A 3 25.72 26.08 -28.97
C LEU A 3 24.97 27.40 -29.22
N LEU A 4 25.34 28.09 -30.30
CA LEU A 4 24.71 29.34 -30.70
C LEU A 4 23.26 29.10 -31.15
N SER A 5 22.97 28.03 -31.90
CA SER A 5 21.60 27.69 -32.31
C SER A 5 20.71 27.32 -31.13
N VAL A 6 21.24 26.61 -30.13
CA VAL A 6 20.50 26.29 -28.88
C VAL A 6 20.22 27.57 -28.09
N LEU A 7 21.21 28.46 -27.98
CA LEU A 7 21.04 29.75 -27.32
C LEU A 7 19.96 30.60 -28.01
N ILE A 8 20.01 30.70 -29.34
CA ILE A 8 19.00 31.41 -30.14
C ILE A 8 17.61 30.79 -29.94
N GLN A 9 17.48 29.47 -29.94
CA GLN A 9 16.20 28.80 -29.67
C GLN A 9 15.65 29.15 -28.28
N HIS A 10 16.50 29.12 -27.25
CA HIS A 10 16.08 29.48 -25.89
C HIS A 10 15.68 30.95 -25.75
N ILE A 11 16.45 31.87 -26.35
CA ILE A 11 16.16 33.30 -26.35
C ILE A 11 14.84 33.57 -27.09
N THR A 12 14.72 33.11 -28.33
CA THR A 12 13.51 33.35 -29.16
C THR A 12 12.27 32.69 -28.56
N ALA A 13 12.39 31.50 -27.96
CA ALA A 13 11.28 30.87 -27.25
C ALA A 13 10.77 31.73 -26.09
N ARG A 14 11.68 32.27 -25.26
CA ARG A 14 11.33 33.07 -24.09
C ARG A 14 10.78 34.46 -24.44
N PHE A 15 11.37 35.13 -25.44
CA PHE A 15 11.07 36.53 -25.74
C PHE A 15 10.07 36.73 -26.88
N CYS A 16 10.02 35.84 -27.87
CA CYS A 16 9.20 36.05 -29.08
C CYS A 16 7.95 35.17 -29.12
N PHE A 17 7.98 33.96 -28.53
CA PHE A 17 6.88 33.01 -28.66
C PHE A 17 6.07 32.80 -27.38
N ILE A 18 6.67 32.93 -26.20
CA ILE A 18 5.96 32.73 -24.93
C ILE A 18 5.40 34.07 -24.43
N LYS A 19 4.07 34.18 -24.36
CA LYS A 19 3.38 35.32 -23.76
C LYS A 19 2.66 34.89 -22.48
N LYS A 20 3.05 35.48 -21.35
CA LYS A 20 2.41 35.23 -20.05
C LYS A 20 1.25 36.21 -19.87
N THR A 21 0.01 35.73 -20.01
CA THR A 21 -1.18 36.58 -19.84
C THR A 21 -2.01 36.07 -18.67
N ALA A 22 -2.19 36.90 -17.65
CA ALA A 22 -3.11 36.71 -16.51
C ALA A 22 -3.19 35.27 -15.95
N GLY A 23 -2.02 34.63 -15.71
CA GLY A 23 -1.94 33.29 -15.09
C GLY A 23 -1.90 32.11 -16.06
N THR A 24 -2.09 32.33 -17.36
CA THR A 24 -1.95 31.29 -18.40
C THR A 24 -0.73 31.55 -19.28
N LEU A 25 -0.02 30.47 -19.65
CA LEU A 25 1.12 30.53 -20.56
C LEU A 25 0.60 30.33 -22.00
N GLY A 26 0.57 31.40 -22.80
CA GLY A 26 0.11 31.37 -24.19
C GLY A 26 1.26 31.40 -25.19
N LEU A 27 1.01 30.88 -26.39
CA LEU A 27 1.92 31.00 -27.54
C LEU A 27 1.49 32.18 -28.42
N ASP A 28 2.43 33.08 -28.70
CA ASP A 28 2.29 34.18 -29.65
C ASP A 28 3.04 33.86 -30.96
N ASN A 29 2.62 34.49 -32.07
CA ASN A 29 3.22 34.36 -33.41
C ASN A 29 3.55 32.91 -33.86
N ARG A 30 2.51 32.07 -33.97
CA ARG A 30 2.63 30.65 -34.32
C ARG A 30 3.26 30.42 -35.70
N GLY A 31 3.01 31.28 -36.68
CA GLY A 31 3.57 31.14 -38.03
C GLY A 31 5.10 31.21 -38.06
N ASN A 32 5.67 32.18 -37.35
CA ASN A 32 7.12 32.33 -37.26
C ASN A 32 7.78 31.21 -36.44
N LEU A 33 7.07 30.66 -35.44
CA LEU A 33 7.52 29.47 -34.72
C LEU A 33 7.69 28.28 -35.67
N PHE A 34 6.70 28.01 -36.53
CA PHE A 34 6.80 26.92 -37.52
C PHE A 34 7.93 27.15 -38.53
N LEU A 35 8.09 28.37 -39.04
CA LEU A 35 9.18 28.70 -39.96
C LEU A 35 10.56 28.50 -39.31
N LEU A 36 10.72 28.96 -38.07
CA LEU A 36 11.96 28.79 -37.31
C LEU A 36 12.26 27.31 -37.05
N THR A 37 11.25 26.52 -36.62
CA THR A 37 11.44 25.08 -36.39
C THR A 37 11.82 24.35 -37.67
N TYR A 38 11.22 24.70 -38.82
CA TYR A 38 11.58 24.13 -40.12
C TYR A 38 13.03 24.47 -40.52
N LEU A 39 13.43 25.73 -40.41
CA LEU A 39 14.79 26.16 -40.76
C LEU A 39 15.86 25.49 -39.86
N LEU A 40 15.57 25.31 -38.57
CA LEU A 40 16.50 24.71 -37.61
C LEU A 40 16.45 23.18 -37.57
N PHE A 41 15.59 22.54 -38.36
CA PHE A 41 15.48 21.08 -38.44
C PHE A 41 16.83 20.35 -38.60
N PRO A 42 17.68 20.66 -39.61
CA PRO A 42 18.94 19.93 -39.78
C PRO A 42 19.91 20.12 -38.61
N VAL A 43 19.91 21.30 -37.98
CA VAL A 43 20.75 21.58 -36.80
C VAL A 43 20.22 20.80 -35.58
N ASN A 44 18.91 20.69 -35.41
CA ASN A 44 18.27 19.91 -34.35
C ASN A 44 18.52 18.40 -34.50
N VAL A 45 18.61 17.89 -35.73
CA VAL A 45 19.01 16.50 -35.98
C VAL A 45 20.45 16.27 -35.47
N LEU A 46 21.39 17.17 -35.74
CA LEU A 46 22.76 17.07 -35.22
C LEU A 46 22.81 17.14 -33.68
N ILE A 47 22.02 18.04 -33.07
CA ILE A 47 21.86 18.11 -31.61
C ILE A 47 21.31 16.79 -31.06
N GLY A 48 20.32 16.19 -31.74
CA GLY A 48 19.74 14.91 -31.38
C GLY A 48 20.78 13.78 -31.35
N VAL A 49 21.71 13.74 -32.31
CA VAL A 49 22.82 12.78 -32.32
C VAL A 49 23.75 12.98 -31.11
N LEU A 50 24.11 14.23 -30.78
CA LEU A 50 24.94 14.52 -29.60
C LEU A 50 24.25 14.10 -28.31
N LEU A 51 22.94 14.38 -28.17
CA LEU A 51 22.14 13.96 -27.02
C LEU A 51 21.99 12.44 -26.93
N ALA A 52 21.91 11.74 -28.06
CA ALA A 52 21.87 10.28 -28.10
C ALA A 52 23.18 9.67 -27.59
N VAL A 53 24.33 10.20 -28.03
CA VAL A 53 25.65 9.78 -27.52
C VAL A 53 25.77 10.07 -26.03
N TRP A 54 25.39 11.27 -25.60
CA TRP A 54 25.40 11.64 -24.18
C TRP A 54 24.49 10.73 -23.33
N ARG A 55 23.31 10.37 -23.85
CA ARG A 55 22.40 9.41 -23.21
C ARG A 55 23.08 8.04 -23.06
N MET A 56 23.74 7.54 -24.10
CA MET A 56 24.48 6.27 -24.02
C MET A 56 25.54 6.31 -22.91
N ILE A 57 26.34 7.38 -22.86
CA ILE A 57 27.39 7.57 -21.85
C ILE A 57 26.81 7.56 -20.42
N ILE A 58 25.78 8.37 -20.16
CA ILE A 58 25.16 8.42 -18.82
C ILE A 58 24.55 7.07 -18.44
N THR A 59 23.82 6.41 -19.36
CA THR A 59 23.22 5.11 -19.06
C THR A 59 24.28 4.04 -18.77
N ALA A 60 25.39 4.02 -19.49
CA ALA A 60 26.48 3.09 -19.25
C ALA A 60 27.13 3.34 -17.87
N LEU A 61 27.46 4.60 -17.56
CA LEU A 61 28.04 4.96 -16.26
C LEU A 61 27.09 4.62 -15.11
N PHE A 62 25.80 4.93 -15.25
CA PHE A 62 24.79 4.61 -14.24
C PHE A 62 24.71 3.10 -13.99
N ASN A 63 24.66 2.30 -15.05
CA ASN A 63 24.61 0.84 -14.95
C ASN A 63 25.87 0.25 -14.31
N ILE A 64 27.07 0.78 -14.61
CA ILE A 64 28.33 0.29 -14.02
C ILE A 64 28.37 0.59 -12.51
N VAL A 65 28.05 1.82 -12.12
CA VAL A 65 28.07 2.24 -10.71
C VAL A 65 27.05 1.48 -9.86
N HIS A 66 25.87 1.20 -10.42
CA HIS A 66 24.77 0.54 -9.70
C HIS A 66 24.72 -0.98 -9.92
N MET A 67 25.65 -1.56 -10.67
CA MET A 67 25.68 -3.01 -10.94
C MET A 67 25.76 -3.85 -9.65
N GLY A 68 26.43 -3.34 -8.62
CA GLY A 68 26.58 -4.02 -7.34
C GLY A 68 25.39 -3.85 -6.38
N ARG A 69 24.36 -3.09 -6.77
CA ARG A 69 23.20 -2.78 -5.92
C ARG A 69 21.99 -3.62 -6.34
N THR A 70 21.33 -4.23 -5.36
CA THR A 70 20.12 -5.05 -5.58
C THR A 70 18.83 -4.31 -5.25
N ASP A 71 18.92 -3.16 -4.57
CA ASP A 71 17.78 -2.35 -4.15
C ASP A 71 17.17 -1.50 -5.27
N ILE A 72 17.87 -1.38 -6.40
CA ILE A 72 17.48 -0.58 -7.56
C ILE A 72 17.43 -1.50 -8.78
N SER A 73 16.41 -1.34 -9.63
CA SER A 73 16.39 -2.00 -10.93
C SER A 73 17.12 -1.18 -11.98
N LEU A 74 17.96 -1.83 -12.79
CA LEU A 74 18.67 -1.20 -13.93
C LEU A 74 17.79 -1.14 -15.19
N LEU A 75 16.63 -1.79 -15.16
CA LEU A 75 15.68 -1.84 -16.25
C LEU A 75 14.68 -0.67 -16.17
N ASN A 76 13.90 -0.48 -17.24
CA ASN A 76 12.81 0.49 -17.24
C ASN A 76 11.68 0.06 -16.27
N ARG A 77 10.92 1.03 -15.75
CA ARG A 77 9.81 0.87 -14.81
C ARG A 77 8.82 -0.23 -15.18
N ASN A 78 8.51 -0.36 -16.47
CA ASN A 78 7.54 -1.33 -16.97
C ASN A 78 8.07 -2.78 -17.02
N VAL A 79 9.40 -2.96 -16.91
CA VAL A 79 10.10 -4.24 -17.06
C VAL A 79 11.02 -4.54 -15.88
N GLU A 80 10.84 -3.85 -14.73
CA GLU A 80 11.61 -4.09 -13.50
C GLU A 80 11.52 -5.55 -13.02
N ALA A 81 10.39 -6.22 -13.27
CA ALA A 81 10.19 -7.63 -12.88
C ALA A 81 11.10 -8.63 -13.63
N PHE A 82 11.71 -8.21 -14.75
CA PHE A 82 12.66 -9.04 -15.49
C PHE A 82 14.09 -8.91 -14.96
N ASP A 83 14.37 -7.92 -14.11
CA ASP A 83 15.66 -7.78 -13.43
C ASP A 83 15.74 -8.78 -12.27
N PRO A 84 16.62 -9.79 -12.35
CA PRO A 84 16.70 -10.83 -11.33
C PRO A 84 17.17 -10.30 -9.97
N ALA A 85 18.08 -9.32 -9.95
CA ALA A 85 18.63 -8.78 -8.71
C ALA A 85 17.55 -8.03 -7.92
N TYR A 86 16.86 -7.11 -8.61
CA TYR A 86 15.76 -6.35 -8.02
C TYR A 86 14.58 -7.25 -7.63
N ARG A 87 14.23 -8.23 -8.46
CA ARG A 87 13.16 -9.17 -8.15
C ARG A 87 13.46 -9.97 -6.88
N CYS A 88 14.66 -10.52 -6.74
CA CYS A 88 15.05 -11.24 -5.53
C CYS A 88 14.97 -10.35 -4.29
N TYR A 89 15.45 -9.11 -4.38
CA TYR A 89 15.37 -8.14 -3.29
C TYR A 89 13.93 -7.82 -2.89
N ALA A 90 13.04 -7.52 -3.85
CA ALA A 90 11.65 -7.21 -3.58
C ALA A 90 10.89 -8.39 -2.95
N HIS A 91 11.15 -9.62 -3.42
CA HIS A 91 10.56 -10.82 -2.84
C HIS A 91 11.09 -11.11 -1.44
N TYR A 92 12.39 -10.93 -1.20
CA TYR A 92 12.98 -11.03 0.12
C TYR A 92 12.27 -10.10 1.12
N LEU A 93 12.14 -8.81 0.77
CA LEU A 93 11.51 -7.82 1.64
C LEU A 93 10.03 -8.15 1.91
N LYS A 94 9.33 -8.68 0.90
CA LYS A 94 7.93 -9.11 1.03
C LYS A 94 7.78 -10.30 1.98
N ILE A 95 8.70 -11.25 1.94
CA ILE A 95 8.70 -12.40 2.85
C ILE A 95 9.02 -11.93 4.27
N GLU A 96 10.05 -11.10 4.43
CA GLU A 96 10.46 -10.58 5.74
C GLU A 96 9.30 -9.85 6.44
N VAL A 97 8.67 -8.88 5.77
CA VAL A 97 7.53 -8.15 6.36
C VAL A 97 6.34 -9.05 6.67
N SER A 98 6.13 -10.11 5.89
CA SER A 98 5.03 -11.06 6.12
C SER A 98 5.26 -11.95 7.35
N GLN A 99 6.51 -12.30 7.66
CA GLN A 99 6.86 -13.21 8.75
C GLN A 99 7.11 -12.47 10.06
N SER A 100 7.82 -11.33 10.00
CA SER A 100 8.30 -10.63 11.19
C SER A 100 7.74 -9.21 11.30
N HIS A 101 6.46 -9.01 10.95
CA HIS A 101 5.83 -7.69 11.03
C HIS A 101 5.97 -7.09 12.45
N PRO A 102 6.61 -5.91 12.61
CA PRO A 102 6.99 -5.40 13.92
C PRO A 102 5.79 -5.13 14.82
N VAL A 103 4.66 -4.67 14.25
CA VAL A 103 3.41 -4.44 15.00
C VAL A 103 2.82 -5.74 15.53
N MET A 104 2.86 -6.83 14.75
CA MET A 104 2.33 -8.12 15.20
C MET A 104 3.22 -8.70 16.30
N LYS A 105 4.54 -8.59 16.15
CA LYS A 105 5.51 -9.03 17.16
C LYS A 105 5.34 -8.27 18.47
N ALA A 106 5.17 -6.94 18.42
CA ALA A 106 4.89 -6.12 19.60
C ALA A 106 3.54 -6.47 20.25
N PHE A 107 2.49 -6.67 19.45
CA PHE A 107 1.17 -7.08 19.93
C PHE A 107 1.21 -8.42 20.67
N CYS A 108 1.84 -9.44 20.07
CA CYS A 108 2.06 -10.73 20.72
C CYS A 108 2.90 -10.59 22.00
N GLY A 109 3.90 -9.70 22.01
CA GLY A 109 4.69 -9.38 23.22
C GLY A 109 3.83 -8.86 24.37
N VAL A 110 2.98 -7.87 24.12
CA VAL A 110 2.04 -7.33 25.12
C VAL A 110 1.06 -8.39 25.62
N LEU A 111 0.54 -9.23 24.71
CA LEU A 111 -0.34 -10.35 25.06
C LEU A 111 0.38 -11.37 25.97
N LEU A 112 1.58 -11.80 25.61
CA LEU A 112 2.34 -12.80 26.37
C LEU A 112 2.73 -12.26 27.75
N GLU A 113 3.16 -11.01 27.83
CA GLU A 113 3.47 -10.35 29.11
C GLU A 113 2.24 -10.25 30.01
N SER A 114 1.08 -9.89 29.44
CA SER A 114 -0.17 -9.80 30.21
C SER A 114 -0.59 -11.14 30.81
N VAL A 115 -0.42 -12.25 30.08
CA VAL A 115 -0.70 -13.60 30.58
C VAL A 115 0.32 -14.03 31.63
N GLY A 116 1.61 -13.74 31.41
CA GLY A 116 2.67 -14.03 32.38
C GLY A 116 2.51 -13.27 33.70
N GLN A 117 2.06 -12.01 33.64
CA GLN A 117 1.76 -11.19 34.81
C GLN A 117 0.51 -11.69 35.56
N GLU A 118 -0.56 -12.09 34.85
CA GLU A 118 -1.73 -12.69 35.49
C GLU A 118 -1.40 -14.03 36.17
N SER A 119 -0.53 -14.86 35.58
CA SER A 119 -0.08 -16.12 36.19
C SER A 119 0.74 -15.89 37.47
N LYS A 120 1.69 -14.96 37.45
CA LYS A 120 2.49 -14.59 38.64
C LYS A 120 1.64 -13.92 39.73
N ALA A 121 0.67 -13.09 39.35
CA ALA A 121 -0.28 -12.50 40.28
C ALA A 121 -1.23 -13.55 40.89
N ALA A 122 -1.62 -14.56 40.13
CA ALA A 122 -2.41 -15.68 40.63
C ALA A 122 -1.61 -16.61 41.55
N GLN A 123 -0.33 -16.85 41.26
CA GLN A 123 0.56 -17.63 42.13
C GLN A 123 0.83 -16.91 43.46
N SER A 124 1.23 -15.62 43.42
CA SER A 124 1.39 -14.83 44.65
C SER A 124 0.11 -14.66 45.47
N ALA A 125 -1.06 -14.64 44.82
CA ALA A 125 -2.34 -14.66 45.52
C ALA A 125 -2.62 -16.02 46.18
N ARG A 126 -2.25 -17.15 45.56
CA ARG A 126 -2.35 -18.50 46.16
C ARG A 126 -1.39 -18.67 47.34
N ASP A 127 -0.15 -18.23 47.19
CA ASP A 127 0.86 -18.28 48.26
C ASP A 127 0.44 -17.41 49.48
N ALA A 128 -0.29 -16.31 49.24
CA ALA A 128 -0.88 -15.50 50.30
C ALA A 128 -2.18 -16.10 50.90
N GLU A 129 -2.95 -16.87 50.11
CA GLU A 129 -4.16 -17.56 50.56
C GLU A 129 -3.89 -18.86 51.33
N GLU A 130 -2.72 -19.50 51.15
CA GLU A 130 -2.29 -20.67 51.95
C GLU A 130 -2.16 -20.35 53.46
N GLY A 131 -2.07 -19.07 53.84
CA GLY A 131 -2.15 -18.62 55.23
C GLY A 131 -3.57 -18.38 55.76
N ILE A 132 -4.60 -18.30 54.91
CA ILE A 132 -5.95 -17.84 55.28
C ILE A 132 -7.08 -18.53 54.50
N GLN A 133 -7.07 -19.85 54.25
CA GLN A 133 -8.32 -20.53 53.83
C GLN A 133 -8.22 -22.07 53.80
N LEU A 134 -8.62 -22.71 54.90
CA LEU A 134 -9.06 -24.11 54.92
C LEU A 134 -10.59 -24.27 54.77
N VAL A 135 -11.36 -23.21 54.44
CA VAL A 135 -12.84 -23.25 54.62
C VAL A 135 -13.70 -22.71 53.45
N GLN A 136 -13.19 -21.93 52.50
CA GLN A 136 -14.08 -21.22 51.54
C GLN A 136 -13.86 -21.58 50.07
N GLN A 137 -13.59 -22.86 49.77
CA GLN A 137 -13.26 -23.31 48.43
C GLN A 137 -14.49 -23.78 47.65
N GLU A 138 -15.40 -22.88 47.26
CA GLU A 138 -16.33 -23.19 46.16
C GLU A 138 -16.93 -21.90 45.56
N LYS A 139 -16.76 -21.71 44.24
CA LYS A 139 -17.40 -20.70 43.36
C LYS A 139 -16.84 -19.27 43.33
N LYS A 140 -15.55 -19.09 43.03
CA LYS A 140 -15.11 -17.88 42.29
C LYS A 140 -14.62 -18.25 40.89
N GLN A 141 -15.60 -18.48 40.01
CA GLN A 141 -15.36 -18.47 38.58
C GLN A 141 -14.76 -17.13 38.16
N HIS A 142 -13.72 -17.23 37.34
CA HIS A 142 -12.89 -16.21 36.71
C HIS A 142 -13.70 -15.19 35.88
N LYS A 143 -14.63 -14.43 36.48
CA LYS A 143 -15.34 -13.33 35.81
C LYS A 143 -14.41 -12.12 35.77
N ILE A 144 -14.03 -11.68 34.56
CA ILE A 144 -13.40 -10.38 34.36
C ILE A 144 -14.25 -9.34 35.10
N SER A 145 -13.63 -8.58 36.00
CA SER A 145 -14.31 -7.53 36.77
C SER A 145 -15.18 -6.67 35.85
N SER A 146 -16.46 -6.51 36.19
CA SER A 146 -17.44 -5.71 35.43
C SER A 146 -16.91 -4.31 35.11
N ALA A 147 -16.12 -3.72 36.02
CA ALA A 147 -15.45 -2.43 35.83
C ALA A 147 -14.37 -2.44 34.74
N LYS A 148 -13.63 -3.55 34.55
CA LYS A 148 -12.68 -3.69 33.43
C LYS A 148 -13.43 -3.76 32.09
N ARG A 149 -14.58 -4.44 32.04
CA ARG A 149 -15.42 -4.53 30.83
C ARG A 149 -16.02 -3.17 30.45
N ALA A 150 -16.55 -2.44 31.42
CA ALA A 150 -17.09 -1.10 31.20
C ALA A 150 -16.03 -0.14 30.62
N ARG A 151 -14.81 -0.14 31.19
CA ARG A 151 -13.69 0.66 30.67
C ARG A 151 -13.33 0.33 29.22
N ARG A 152 -13.29 -0.96 28.85
CA ARG A 152 -13.04 -1.38 27.46
C ARG A 152 -14.12 -0.89 26.49
N HIS A 153 -15.40 -0.90 26.90
CA HIS A 153 -16.49 -0.38 26.06
C HIS A 153 -16.36 1.14 25.83
N TRP A 154 -16.00 1.91 26.86
CA TRP A 154 -15.75 3.34 26.73
C TRP A 154 -14.55 3.66 25.84
N GLN A 155 -13.44 2.91 26.00
CA GLN A 155 -12.26 3.06 25.12
C GLN A 155 -12.61 2.75 23.66
N LEU A 156 -13.44 1.73 23.41
CA LEU A 156 -13.90 1.43 22.06
C LEU A 156 -14.74 2.57 21.48
N LEU A 157 -15.69 3.10 22.25
CA LEU A 157 -16.54 4.22 21.84
C LEU A 157 -15.70 5.45 21.53
N TYR A 158 -14.72 5.76 22.38
CA TYR A 158 -13.75 6.83 22.18
C TYR A 158 -13.00 6.69 20.85
N THR A 159 -12.47 5.50 20.56
CA THR A 159 -11.78 5.24 19.28
C THR A 159 -12.71 5.39 18.09
N LEU A 160 -13.97 4.96 18.17
CA LEU A 160 -14.92 5.04 17.06
C LEU A 160 -15.41 6.48 16.80
N VAL A 161 -15.59 7.28 17.85
CA VAL A 161 -15.96 8.70 17.72
C VAL A 161 -14.84 9.48 17.01
N ASN A 162 -13.59 9.20 17.36
CA ASN A 162 -12.43 9.85 16.75
C ASN A 162 -12.06 9.30 15.36
N ASN A 163 -12.57 8.12 14.98
CA ASN A 163 -12.28 7.47 13.70
C ASN A 163 -13.56 6.99 13.01
N PRO A 164 -14.34 7.89 12.38
CA PRO A 164 -15.66 7.56 11.82
C PRO A 164 -15.61 6.54 10.69
N SER A 165 -14.52 6.47 9.93
CA SER A 165 -14.31 5.49 8.85
C SER A 165 -14.30 4.04 9.36
N LEU A 166 -13.92 3.81 10.62
CA LEU A 166 -13.88 2.49 11.23
C LEU A 166 -15.26 1.96 11.62
N VAL A 167 -16.28 2.83 11.72
CA VAL A 167 -17.64 2.42 12.11
C VAL A 167 -18.26 1.53 11.04
N GLY A 168 -18.11 1.91 9.76
CA GLY A 168 -18.61 1.14 8.62
C GLY A 168 -17.88 -0.19 8.46
N THR A 169 -16.54 -0.18 8.49
CA THR A 169 -15.73 -1.39 8.36
C THR A 169 -15.98 -2.36 9.52
N ARG A 170 -16.08 -1.86 10.75
CA ARG A 170 -16.40 -2.69 11.93
C ARG A 170 -17.73 -3.41 11.78
N LYS A 171 -18.82 -2.69 11.45
CA LYS A 171 -20.15 -3.31 11.28
C LYS A 171 -20.13 -4.38 10.18
N HIS A 172 -19.43 -4.11 9.09
CA HIS A 172 -19.27 -5.06 7.99
C HIS A 172 -18.48 -6.32 8.40
N PHE A 173 -17.30 -6.15 9.02
CA PHE A 173 -16.48 -7.27 9.48
C PHE A 173 -17.17 -8.09 10.59
N GLN A 174 -17.89 -7.44 11.51
CA GLN A 174 -18.67 -8.14 12.54
C GLN A 174 -19.77 -9.02 11.94
N ARG A 175 -20.42 -8.56 10.87
CA ARG A 175 -21.42 -9.34 10.13
C ARG A 175 -20.79 -10.53 9.40
N GLN A 176 -19.58 -10.36 8.86
CA GLN A 176 -18.86 -11.43 8.17
C GLN A 176 -18.35 -12.53 9.10
N THR A 177 -17.90 -12.20 10.32
CA THR A 177 -17.49 -13.22 11.31
C THR A 177 -18.65 -14.15 11.70
N GLY A 178 -19.89 -13.68 11.62
CA GLY A 178 -21.09 -14.50 11.85
C GLY A 178 -21.42 -15.50 10.74
N GLU A 179 -20.93 -15.32 9.50
CA GLU A 179 -21.22 -16.19 8.35
C GLU A 179 -20.06 -17.13 7.96
N GLY A 180 -19.12 -17.42 8.86
CA GLY A 180 -18.10 -18.47 8.65
C GLY A 180 -16.69 -17.92 8.52
N PHE A 181 -16.05 -17.71 9.66
CA PHE A 181 -14.62 -17.48 9.77
C PHE A 181 -13.92 -18.82 10.06
N LEU A 182 -13.71 -19.64 9.03
CA LEU A 182 -12.89 -20.86 9.13
C LEU A 182 -11.54 -20.61 8.47
N ASN A 183 -10.48 -20.70 9.29
CA ASN A 183 -9.09 -20.87 8.86
C ASN A 183 -8.49 -19.74 8.00
N GLY A 184 -8.68 -18.48 8.41
CA GLY A 184 -7.89 -17.34 7.93
C GLY A 184 -8.09 -16.91 6.46
N SER A 185 -8.95 -17.59 5.71
CA SER A 185 -9.32 -17.24 4.34
C SER A 185 -10.81 -16.93 4.24
N LEU A 186 -11.13 -15.76 3.68
CA LEU A 186 -12.50 -15.34 3.41
C LEU A 186 -12.99 -16.06 2.15
N ASN A 187 -13.66 -17.21 2.30
CA ASN A 187 -14.25 -17.93 1.17
C ASN A 187 -15.50 -17.18 0.67
N ARG A 188 -15.31 -16.24 -0.26
CA ARG A 188 -16.38 -15.50 -0.93
C ARG A 188 -17.09 -16.31 -2.04
N SER A 189 -16.53 -17.45 -2.44
CA SER A 189 -16.96 -18.23 -3.61
C SER A 189 -18.38 -18.81 -3.51
N THR A 190 -18.76 -19.34 -2.33
CA THR A 190 -20.00 -20.12 -2.18
C THR A 190 -21.28 -19.28 -2.32
N LYS A 191 -21.20 -17.96 -2.09
CA LYS A 191 -22.36 -17.06 -2.24
C LYS A 191 -22.57 -16.59 -3.68
N GLU A 192 -21.50 -16.53 -4.49
CA GLU A 192 -21.60 -16.20 -5.92
C GLU A 192 -22.03 -17.40 -6.76
N GLU A 193 -21.60 -18.63 -6.40
CA GLU A 193 -22.05 -19.87 -7.05
C GLU A 193 -23.55 -20.12 -6.81
N ASN A 194 -24.03 -20.06 -5.56
CA ASN A 194 -25.46 -20.25 -5.27
C ASN A 194 -26.35 -19.18 -5.94
N LYS A 195 -25.86 -17.95 -6.09
CA LYS A 195 -26.60 -16.89 -6.77
C LYS A 195 -26.64 -17.08 -8.30
N LYS A 196 -25.56 -17.61 -8.89
CA LYS A 196 -25.53 -17.99 -10.31
C LYS A 196 -26.39 -19.23 -10.60
N GLU A 197 -26.39 -20.20 -9.70
CA GLU A 197 -27.18 -21.43 -9.85
C GLU A 197 -28.69 -21.18 -9.68
N ALA A 198 -29.06 -20.28 -8.77
CA ALA A 198 -30.45 -19.83 -8.62
C ALA A 198 -30.93 -19.03 -9.84
N ALA A 199 -30.09 -18.12 -10.37
CA ALA A 199 -30.40 -17.36 -11.57
C ALA A 199 -30.51 -18.25 -12.82
N ALA A 200 -29.65 -19.28 -12.94
CA ALA A 200 -29.70 -20.24 -14.05
C ALA A 200 -30.99 -21.07 -14.04
N LYS A 201 -31.43 -21.54 -12.85
CA LYS A 201 -32.69 -22.30 -12.70
C LYS A 201 -33.94 -21.48 -12.98
N GLU A 202 -33.93 -20.18 -12.66
CA GLU A 202 -35.05 -19.27 -13.01
C GLU A 202 -35.14 -19.02 -14.53
N THR A 203 -34.01 -18.89 -15.22
CA THR A 203 -34.00 -18.75 -16.70
C THR A 203 -34.41 -20.03 -17.42
N GLU A 204 -34.09 -21.21 -16.87
CA GLU A 204 -34.41 -22.50 -17.49
C GLU A 204 -35.90 -22.86 -17.31
N ALA A 205 -36.51 -22.50 -16.17
CA ALA A 205 -37.95 -22.65 -15.96
C ALA A 205 -38.79 -21.71 -16.85
N ALA A 206 -38.30 -20.52 -17.18
CA ALA A 206 -39.00 -19.56 -18.04
C ALA A 206 -38.95 -19.90 -19.54
N ALA A 207 -38.06 -20.81 -19.96
CA ALA A 207 -37.89 -21.22 -21.36
C ALA A 207 -38.75 -22.44 -21.75
N VAL A 208 -39.34 -23.14 -20.79
CA VAL A 208 -40.14 -24.35 -21.03
C VAL A 208 -41.64 -24.05 -21.19
N ASP A 209 -42.09 -22.85 -20.81
CA ASP A 209 -43.49 -22.41 -20.87
C ASP A 209 -43.82 -21.43 -22.02
N ASN A 210 -42.99 -21.36 -23.08
CA ASN A 210 -43.29 -20.62 -24.33
C ASN A 210 -43.27 -21.53 -25.56
#